data_AF-A0A2P2LYK5-F1
#
_entry.id   AF-A0A2P2LYK5-F1
#
_cell.length_a   1.000
_cell.length_b   1.000
_cell.length_c   1.000
_cell.angle_alpha   90.00
_cell.angle_beta   90.00
_cell.angle_gamma   90.00
#
_symmetry.space_group_name_H-M   'P 1'
#
loop_
_entity.id
_entity.type
_entity.pdbx_description
1 polymer ?
#
loop_
_entity_poly.entity_id
_entity_poly.type
_entity_poly.pdbx_seq_one_letter_code
_entity_poly.pdbx_strand_id
1 'polypeptide(L)'
;MDILQGWDDPYVPRTHEGLLKWKYASMNSVDFLFEVDADGNQLLYLHERGRKRLMDGNKVVFKDGPDPSLYAGKIIECCWVLEEQVWVCMRMRTDKSTPNDFNTYRKVMRSIRDNITEDILLNEIHEIIRLPMYSDRIKTDSKPHPHIDAGRRR
;
A
#
# COMPACT_ATOMS: atom_id res chain seq x y z
N MET A 1 0.35 -7.66 -3.32
CA MET A 1 0.56 -7.05 -1.99
C MET A 1 1.00 -8.19 -1.12
N ASP A 2 2.13 -8.02 -0.49
CA ASP A 2 2.79 -9.05 0.29
C ASP A 2 2.82 -8.61 1.75
N ILE A 3 2.68 -9.58 2.65
CA ILE A 3 2.76 -9.38 4.08
C ILE A 3 4.02 -10.07 4.57
N LEU A 4 4.88 -9.34 5.26
CA LEU A 4 6.10 -9.84 5.88
C LEU A 4 5.87 -9.85 7.38
N GLN A 5 5.91 -11.05 7.97
CA GLN A 5 5.69 -11.29 9.39
C GLN A 5 6.88 -12.06 9.94
N GLY A 6 7.35 -11.69 11.13
CA GLY A 6 8.37 -12.47 11.84
C GLY A 6 7.86 -13.87 12.15
N TRP A 7 8.72 -14.87 11.97
CA TRP A 7 8.35 -16.28 12.17
C TRP A 7 7.86 -16.56 13.59
N ASP A 8 8.55 -16.00 14.59
CA ASP A 8 8.26 -16.22 16.02
C ASP A 8 7.53 -15.03 16.67
N ASP A 9 7.08 -14.05 15.88
CA ASP A 9 6.41 -12.87 16.43
C ASP A 9 5.06 -13.27 17.04
N PRO A 10 4.83 -12.99 18.34
CA PRO A 10 3.53 -13.22 18.93
C PRO A 10 2.49 -12.27 18.33
N TYR A 11 1.23 -12.66 18.38
CA TYR A 11 0.14 -11.77 17.97
C TYR A 11 0.14 -10.50 18.82
N VAL A 12 0.13 -9.33 18.15
CA VAL A 12 0.00 -8.02 18.80
C VAL A 12 -1.33 -7.39 18.39
N PRO A 13 -2.23 -7.03 19.33
CA PRO A 13 -3.45 -6.33 19.00
C PRO A 13 -3.17 -4.90 18.52
N ARG A 14 -3.98 -4.40 17.58
CA ARG A 14 -3.86 -3.07 16.94
C ARG A 14 -2.64 -2.97 16.00
N THR A 15 -1.98 -1.82 15.96
CA THR A 15 -0.84 -1.57 15.07
C THR A 15 0.38 -2.32 15.57
N HIS A 16 0.93 -3.19 14.72
CA HIS A 16 2.18 -3.90 14.96
C HIS A 16 3.26 -3.33 14.03
N GLU A 17 4.35 -2.78 14.58
CA GLU A 17 5.39 -2.12 13.78
C GLU A 17 6.28 -3.11 13.00
N GLY A 18 6.51 -4.31 13.55
CA GLY A 18 7.18 -5.41 12.84
C GLY A 18 6.35 -6.15 11.77
N LEU A 19 5.03 -5.89 11.67
CA LEU A 19 4.19 -6.49 10.62
C LEU A 19 4.21 -5.57 9.41
N LEU A 20 4.99 -5.95 8.40
CA LEU A 20 5.20 -5.10 7.23
C LEU A 20 4.29 -5.52 6.09
N LYS A 21 3.91 -4.54 5.28
CA LYS A 21 3.20 -4.75 4.02
C LYS A 21 4.01 -4.12 2.90
N TRP A 22 4.22 -4.87 1.83
CA TRP A 22 4.85 -4.38 0.62
C TRP A 22 3.86 -4.33 -0.55
N LYS A 23 4.00 -3.27 -1.35
CA LYS A 23 3.27 -3.01 -2.59
C LYS A 23 4.19 -2.27 -3.54
N TYR A 24 4.03 -2.51 -4.84
CA TYR A 24 4.59 -1.63 -5.86
C TYR A 24 4.16 -0.18 -5.60
N ALA A 25 5.07 0.78 -5.84
CA ALA A 25 4.77 2.19 -5.68
C ALA A 25 3.56 2.63 -6.52
N SER A 26 3.39 2.07 -7.72
CA SER A 26 2.24 2.30 -8.60
C SER A 26 0.91 1.79 -8.05
N MET A 27 0.92 0.86 -7.09
CA MET A 27 -0.25 0.35 -6.38
C MET A 27 -0.55 1.08 -5.07
N ASN A 28 0.31 2.03 -4.68
CA ASN A 28 0.01 2.91 -3.57
C ASN A 28 -0.95 4.00 -4.05
N SER A 29 -2.06 4.14 -3.35
CA SER A 29 -3.13 5.06 -3.69
C SER A 29 -3.56 5.90 -2.51
N VAL A 30 -4.15 7.05 -2.83
CA VAL A 30 -4.79 7.95 -1.87
C VAL A 30 -6.19 8.26 -2.38
N ASP A 31 -7.16 8.20 -1.47
CA ASP A 31 -8.52 8.64 -1.80
C ASP A 31 -8.68 10.13 -1.50
N PHE A 32 -8.95 10.92 -2.53
CA PHE A 32 -9.20 12.35 -2.44
C PHE A 32 -10.67 12.65 -2.66
N LEU A 33 -11.17 13.72 -2.05
CA LEU A 33 -12.40 14.35 -2.50
C LEU A 33 -12.02 15.30 -3.63
N PHE A 34 -12.62 15.08 -4.80
CA PHE A 34 -12.37 15.88 -5.99
C PHE A 34 -13.48 16.92 -6.15
N GLU A 35 -13.10 18.17 -6.39
CA GLU A 35 -14.01 19.25 -6.75
C GLU A 35 -13.44 20.02 -7.94
N VAL A 36 -14.30 20.75 -8.64
CA VAL A 36 -13.94 21.67 -9.71
C VAL A 36 -14.52 23.03 -9.35
N ASP A 37 -13.72 24.09 -9.39
CA ASP A 37 -14.20 25.44 -9.11
C ASP A 37 -14.90 26.08 -10.33
N ALA A 38 -15.40 27.30 -10.17
CA ALA A 38 -16.10 28.02 -11.23
C ALA A 38 -15.23 28.33 -12.45
N ASP A 39 -13.90 28.39 -12.27
CA ASP A 39 -12.92 28.64 -13.32
C ASP A 39 -12.44 27.35 -14.00
N GLY A 40 -12.96 26.19 -13.56
CA GLY A 40 -12.58 24.87 -14.09
C GLY A 40 -11.31 24.30 -13.48
N ASN A 41 -10.77 24.91 -12.41
CA ASN A 41 -9.59 24.39 -11.73
C ASN A 41 -9.96 23.15 -10.91
N GLN A 42 -9.09 22.14 -10.98
CA GLN A 42 -9.22 20.92 -10.20
C GLN A 42 -8.74 21.14 -8.77
N LEU A 43 -9.54 20.71 -7.80
CA LEU A 43 -9.26 20.82 -6.37
C LEU A 43 -9.28 19.43 -5.73
N LEU A 44 -8.24 19.11 -4.97
CA LEU A 44 -8.12 17.87 -4.22
C LEU A 44 -8.15 18.10 -2.72
N TYR A 45 -9.05 17.42 -2.04
CA TYR A 45 -9.18 17.53 -0.59
C TYR A 45 -8.88 16.22 0.14
N LEU A 46 -8.16 16.36 1.24
CA LEU A 46 -7.97 15.33 2.25
C LEU A 46 -8.73 15.70 3.53
N HIS A 47 -8.86 14.74 4.43
CA HIS A 47 -9.37 14.98 5.77
C HIS A 47 -8.23 15.34 6.72
N GLU A 48 -8.41 16.38 7.55
CA GLU A 48 -7.51 16.69 8.64
C GLU A 48 -8.30 17.33 9.79
N ARG A 49 -8.25 16.71 10.98
CA ARG A 49 -8.87 17.24 12.21
C ARG A 49 -10.35 17.65 12.04
N GLY A 50 -11.15 16.83 11.35
CA GLY A 50 -12.59 17.09 11.16
C GLY A 50 -12.91 18.04 10.02
N ARG A 51 -11.90 18.50 9.24
CA ARG A 51 -12.07 19.49 8.16
C ARG A 51 -11.48 18.98 6.85
N LYS A 52 -11.94 19.57 5.74
CA LYS A 52 -11.31 19.40 4.43
C LYS A 52 -10.02 20.22 4.38
N ARG A 53 -8.94 19.60 3.93
CA ARG A 53 -7.65 20.24 3.64
C ARG A 53 -7.39 20.20 2.14
N LEU A 54 -7.24 21.37 1.53
CA LEU A 54 -6.88 21.49 0.12
C LEU A 54 -5.41 21.09 -0.11
N MET A 55 -5.18 20.34 -1.19
CA MET A 55 -3.86 19.97 -1.68
C MET A 55 -3.45 20.91 -2.81
N ASP A 56 -2.66 21.92 -2.46
CA ASP A 56 -2.24 22.96 -3.42
C ASP A 56 -1.32 22.40 -4.52
N GLY A 57 -1.44 22.92 -5.73
CA GLY A 57 -0.60 22.60 -6.89
C GLY A 57 -0.72 21.17 -7.43
N ASN A 58 -1.67 20.36 -6.95
CA ASN A 58 -1.84 18.98 -7.39
C ASN A 58 -2.93 18.88 -8.47
N LYS A 59 -2.62 18.23 -9.60
CA LYS A 59 -3.58 17.93 -10.68
C LYS A 59 -3.83 16.42 -10.78
N VAL A 60 -5.02 16.07 -11.27
CA VAL A 60 -5.39 14.68 -11.55
C VAL A 60 -5.59 14.47 -13.04
N VAL A 61 -4.98 13.40 -13.54
CA VAL A 61 -5.19 12.88 -14.89
C VAL A 61 -6.21 11.74 -14.83
N PHE A 62 -7.18 11.76 -15.74
CA PHE A 62 -8.18 10.70 -15.89
C PHE A 62 -7.89 9.97 -17.21
N LYS A 63 -7.38 8.73 -17.14
CA LYS A 63 -6.82 8.01 -18.30
C LYS A 63 -7.87 7.54 -19.31
N ASP A 64 -9.06 7.16 -18.84
CA ASP A 64 -10.11 6.55 -19.68
C ASP A 64 -11.46 7.30 -19.61
N GLY A 65 -11.45 8.55 -19.11
CA GLY A 65 -12.65 9.19 -18.55
C GLY A 65 -13.18 10.41 -19.31
N PRO A 66 -14.48 10.74 -19.14
CA PRO A 66 -15.09 11.95 -19.69
C PRO A 66 -14.66 13.19 -18.88
N ASP A 67 -15.23 14.36 -19.20
CA ASP A 67 -14.97 15.65 -18.53
C ASP A 67 -14.79 15.51 -17.00
N PRO A 68 -13.66 15.99 -16.41
CA PRO A 68 -13.41 15.97 -14.97
C PRO A 68 -14.59 16.38 -14.09
N SER A 69 -15.46 17.27 -14.58
CA SER A 69 -16.71 17.68 -13.92
C SER A 69 -17.58 16.53 -13.42
N LEU A 70 -17.55 15.36 -14.06
CA LEU A 70 -18.34 14.17 -13.64
C LEU A 70 -17.88 13.57 -12.31
N TYR A 71 -16.64 13.84 -11.90
CA TYR A 71 -16.06 13.39 -10.64
C TYR A 71 -16.23 14.42 -9.53
N ALA A 72 -16.75 15.61 -9.82
CA ALA A 72 -16.92 16.68 -8.85
C ALA A 72 -17.84 16.25 -7.69
N GLY A 73 -17.39 16.52 -6.47
CA GLY A 73 -18.05 16.11 -5.23
C GLY A 73 -17.93 14.62 -4.90
N LYS A 74 -17.12 13.84 -5.64
CA LYS A 74 -16.91 12.41 -5.41
C LYS A 74 -15.57 12.12 -4.77
N ILE A 75 -15.51 11.00 -4.05
CA ILE A 75 -14.23 10.43 -3.62
C ILE A 75 -13.63 9.66 -4.79
N ILE A 76 -12.40 9.97 -5.16
CA ILE A 76 -11.64 9.29 -6.20
C ILE A 76 -10.37 8.68 -5.60
N GLU A 77 -10.06 7.45 -6.00
CA GLU A 77 -8.81 6.78 -5.65
C GLU A 77 -7.78 7.10 -6.71
N CYS A 78 -6.64 7.68 -6.32
CA CYS A 78 -5.57 8.06 -7.23
C CYS A 78 -4.24 7.42 -6.84
N CYS A 79 -3.45 7.01 -7.83
CA CYS A 79 -2.04 6.66 -7.63
C CYS A 79 -1.14 7.81 -8.11
N TRP A 80 0.08 7.88 -7.58
CA TRP A 80 1.08 8.86 -7.98
C TRP A 80 1.97 8.27 -9.08
N VAL A 81 2.11 8.98 -10.19
CA VAL A 81 3.10 8.66 -11.23
C VAL A 81 4.31 9.55 -11.01
N LEU A 82 5.43 8.95 -10.62
CA LEU A 82 6.62 9.69 -10.17
C LEU A 82 7.29 10.46 -11.31
N GLU A 83 7.33 9.87 -12.50
CA GLU A 83 7.98 10.42 -13.69
C GLU A 83 7.29 11.69 -14.17
N GLU A 84 5.95 11.70 -14.14
CA GLU A 84 5.12 12.82 -14.59
C GLU A 84 4.80 13.80 -13.46
N GLN A 85 5.04 13.41 -12.20
CA GLN A 85 4.65 14.15 -10.99
C GLN A 85 3.16 14.52 -10.97
N VAL A 86 2.31 13.58 -11.35
CA VAL A 86 0.85 13.75 -11.38
C VAL A 86 0.14 12.65 -10.62
N TRP A 87 -1.03 12.98 -10.11
CA TRP A 87 -1.99 11.98 -9.66
C TRP A 87 -2.76 11.44 -10.86
N VAL A 88 -2.94 10.14 -10.90
CA VAL A 88 -3.79 9.48 -11.89
C VAL A 88 -4.98 8.88 -11.18
N CYS A 89 -6.19 9.28 -11.59
CA CYS A 89 -7.42 8.67 -11.10
C CYS A 89 -7.49 7.22 -11.56
N MET A 90 -7.66 6.30 -10.61
CA MET A 90 -7.84 4.88 -10.85
C MET A 90 -9.32 4.52 -10.91
N ARG A 91 -10.12 5.02 -9.96
CA ARG A 91 -11.56 4.75 -9.88
C ARG A 91 -12.29 5.72 -8.95
N MET A 92 -13.61 5.76 -9.08
CA MET A 92 -14.50 6.41 -8.12
C MET A 92 -14.77 5.48 -6.93
N ARG A 93 -14.80 6.03 -5.71
CA ARG A 93 -15.02 5.33 -4.44
C ARG A 93 -16.41 5.58 -3.89
N THR A 94 -17.43 4.94 -4.49
CA THR A 94 -18.82 5.05 -4.02
C THR A 94 -19.05 4.41 -2.65
N ASP A 95 -18.12 3.56 -2.21
CA ASP A 95 -18.09 2.94 -0.88
C ASP A 95 -17.59 3.89 0.22
N LYS A 96 -17.05 5.07 -0.14
CA LYS A 96 -16.48 6.03 0.81
C LYS A 96 -17.24 7.35 0.80
N SER A 97 -17.58 7.81 2.00
CA SER A 97 -18.18 9.14 2.22
C SER A 97 -17.14 10.21 2.55
N THR A 98 -15.89 9.83 2.87
CA THR A 98 -14.82 10.75 3.28
C THR A 98 -13.51 10.43 2.58
N PRO A 99 -12.68 11.44 2.27
CA PRO A 99 -11.34 11.23 1.73
C PRO A 99 -10.40 10.66 2.82
N ASN A 100 -9.19 10.27 2.42
CA ASN A 100 -8.18 9.83 3.37
C ASN A 100 -7.74 10.97 4.30
N ASP A 101 -7.32 10.59 5.50
CA ASP A 101 -6.65 11.50 6.44
C ASP A 101 -5.28 11.93 5.89
N PHE A 102 -4.89 13.17 6.18
CA PHE A 102 -3.60 13.72 5.75
C PHE A 102 -2.41 12.88 6.24
N ASN A 103 -2.51 12.26 7.41
CA ASN A 103 -1.50 11.35 7.93
C ASN A 103 -1.36 10.08 7.05
N THR A 104 -2.45 9.56 6.50
CA THR A 104 -2.42 8.45 5.54
C THR A 104 -1.72 8.86 4.26
N TYR A 105 -2.08 10.03 3.71
CA TYR A 105 -1.38 10.61 2.57
C TYR A 105 0.13 10.72 2.80
N ARG A 106 0.57 11.23 3.96
CA ARG A 106 2.01 11.34 4.28
C ARG A 106 2.71 9.98 4.29
N LYS A 107 2.08 8.95 4.85
CA LYS A 107 2.63 7.58 4.88
C LYS A 107 2.73 7.00 3.47
N VAL A 108 1.70 7.20 2.65
CA VAL A 108 1.69 6.79 1.24
C VAL A 108 2.80 7.50 0.46
N MET A 109 2.90 8.82 0.57
CA MET A 109 3.95 9.58 -0.12
C MET A 109 5.36 9.22 0.34
N ARG A 110 5.55 8.84 1.61
CA ARG A 110 6.83 8.30 2.07
C ARG A 110 7.13 6.96 1.39
N SER A 111 6.18 6.02 1.38
CA SER A 111 6.35 4.72 0.73
C SER A 111 6.63 4.84 -0.78
N ILE A 112 6.00 5.79 -1.46
CA ILE A 112 6.22 6.04 -2.90
C ILE A 112 7.63 6.61 -3.14
N ARG A 113 8.14 7.48 -2.24
CA ARG A 113 9.50 8.02 -2.34
C ARG A 113 10.57 6.99 -2.00
N ASP A 114 10.31 6.15 -1.00
CA ASP A 114 11.22 5.05 -0.62
C ASP A 114 11.35 4.03 -1.77
N ASN A 115 10.29 3.88 -2.59
CA ASN A 115 10.24 3.12 -3.85
C ASN A 115 10.96 1.77 -3.82
N ILE A 116 10.68 0.95 -2.79
CA ILE A 116 11.21 -0.40 -2.71
C ILE A 116 10.63 -1.23 -3.86
N THR A 117 11.45 -1.52 -4.87
CA THR A 117 11.06 -2.32 -6.04
C THR A 117 11.04 -3.81 -5.71
N GLU A 118 10.43 -4.60 -6.59
CA GLU A 118 10.45 -6.06 -6.47
C GLU A 118 11.89 -6.60 -6.44
N ASP A 119 12.76 -6.10 -7.33
CA ASP A 119 14.17 -6.52 -7.37
C ASP A 119 14.91 -6.23 -6.06
N ILE A 120 14.70 -5.05 -5.46
CA ILE A 120 15.29 -4.72 -4.16
C ILE A 120 14.77 -5.68 -3.11
N LEU A 121 13.45 -5.90 -3.05
CA LEU A 121 12.84 -6.79 -2.07
C LEU A 121 13.35 -8.24 -2.22
N LEU A 122 13.38 -8.78 -3.44
CA LEU A 122 13.85 -10.14 -3.71
C LEU A 122 15.33 -10.30 -3.40
N ASN A 123 16.16 -9.29 -3.70
CA ASN A 123 17.57 -9.30 -3.35
C ASN A 123 17.78 -9.33 -1.83
N GLU A 124 17.06 -8.50 -1.08
CA GLU A 124 17.11 -8.52 0.39
C GLU A 124 16.69 -9.89 0.94
N ILE A 125 15.61 -10.48 0.41
CA ILE A 125 15.18 -11.83 0.81
C ILE A 125 16.28 -12.86 0.53
N HIS A 126 16.90 -12.82 -0.65
CA HIS A 126 17.97 -13.75 -1.03
C HIS A 126 19.19 -13.67 -0.12
N GLU A 127 19.55 -12.50 0.38
CA GLU A 127 20.63 -12.34 1.35
C GLU A 127 20.19 -12.79 2.76
N ILE A 128 18.98 -12.42 3.19
CA ILE A 128 18.44 -12.76 4.52
C ILE A 128 18.35 -14.28 4.73
N ILE A 129 17.86 -15.03 3.74
CA ILE A 129 17.71 -16.51 3.86
C ILE A 129 19.06 -17.24 4.00
N ARG A 130 20.18 -16.59 3.66
CA ARG A 130 21.54 -17.14 3.80
C ARG A 130 22.16 -16.83 5.17
N LEU A 131 21.57 -15.93 5.95
CA LEU A 131 22.05 -15.66 7.31
C LEU A 131 21.91 -16.92 8.16
N PRO A 132 22.88 -17.23 9.05
CA PRO A 132 22.87 -18.47 9.85
C PRO A 132 21.54 -18.72 10.57
N MET A 133 20.94 -17.65 11.13
CA MET A 133 19.66 -17.71 11.84
C MET A 133 18.50 -18.27 11.00
N TYR A 134 18.49 -18.00 9.69
CA TYR A 134 17.45 -18.49 8.77
C TYR A 134 17.90 -19.79 8.10
N SER A 135 19.14 -19.87 7.62
CA SER A 135 19.63 -21.02 6.87
C SER A 135 19.61 -22.31 7.69
N ASP A 136 19.92 -22.25 8.98
CA ASP A 136 19.95 -23.43 9.85
C ASP A 136 18.53 -23.91 10.19
N ARG A 137 17.60 -22.97 10.36
CA ARG A 137 16.19 -23.29 10.61
C ARG A 137 15.51 -23.85 9.37
N ILE A 138 15.72 -23.24 8.19
CA ILE A 138 15.20 -23.75 6.91
C ILE A 138 15.69 -25.18 6.68
N LYS A 139 16.97 -25.49 6.93
CA LYS A 139 17.50 -26.86 6.82
C LYS A 139 16.87 -27.84 7.81
N THR A 140 16.52 -27.37 9.00
CA THR A 140 15.91 -28.21 10.04
C THR A 140 14.47 -28.56 9.68
N ASP A 141 13.68 -27.55 9.27
CA ASP A 141 12.26 -27.70 8.96
C ASP A 141 12.01 -28.36 7.58
N SER A 142 12.98 -28.28 6.66
CA SER A 142 12.90 -28.95 5.34
C SER A 142 13.19 -30.45 5.39
N LYS A 143 13.61 -31.00 6.53
CA LYS A 143 13.84 -32.45 6.65
C LYS A 143 12.48 -33.17 6.68
N PRO A 144 12.29 -34.23 5.88
CA PRO A 144 11.08 -35.03 5.95
C PRO A 144 10.93 -35.58 7.38
N HIS A 145 9.77 -35.35 7.99
CA HIS A 145 9.43 -35.99 9.26
C HIS A 145 9.46 -37.51 9.03
N PRO A 146 10.16 -38.30 9.87
CA PRO A 146 10.10 -39.75 9.75
C PRO A 146 8.64 -40.17 9.93
N HIS A 147 8.11 -40.85 8.91
CA HIS A 147 6.81 -41.49 8.97
C HIS A 147 6.84 -42.45 10.16
N ILE A 148 6.19 -42.10 11.27
CA ILE A 148 6.00 -43.05 12.36
C ILE A 148 5.04 -44.08 11.79
N ASP A 149 5.59 -45.19 11.32
CA ASP A 149 4.80 -46.39 11.05
C ASP A 149 4.07 -46.72 12.35
N ALA A 150 2.75 -46.56 12.33
CA ALA A 150 1.82 -47.11 13.31
C ALA A 150 1.77 -48.63 13.14
N GLY A 151 2.94 -49.27 13.26
CA GLY A 151 3.13 -50.69 13.17
C GLY A 151 3.00 -51.33 14.54
N ARG A 152 1.87 -52.02 14.73
CA ARG A 152 1.74 -53.23 15.56
C ARG A 152 1.86 -53.03 17.08
N ARG A 153 0.72 -53.01 17.76
CA ARG A 153 0.57 -53.78 19.00
C ARG A 153 -0.56 -54.79 18.81
N ARG A 154 -0.16 -56.07 18.94
CA ARG A 154 -1.03 -57.24 19.00
C ARG A 154 -1.81 -57.23 20.31
#